data_AF-A0A4Y2LC88-F1
#
_entry.id   AF-A0A4Y2LC88-F1
#
_cell.length_a   1.000
_cell.length_b   1.000
_cell.length_c   1.000
_cell.angle_alpha   90.00
_cell.angle_beta   90.00
_cell.angle_gamma   90.00
#
_symmetry.space_group_name_H-M   'P 1'
#
loop_
_entity.id
_entity.type
_entity.pdbx_description
1 polymer ?
#
loop_
_entity_poly.entity_id
_entity_poly.type
_entity_poly.pdbx_seq_one_letter_code
_entity_poly.pdbx_strand_id
1 'polypeptide(L)'
;MNHSCTSGSKHLWNVIKNSRFLSDDLKKVVDPVISRNTFMAHLENLLLRMLAVERQHMRELFVRRIIKARRSSSTVERRRFVVPKLNFKANQYIDMTYWFKCNVTEPPLTEHRPKSPCLMPLRQQTPLTADLTVPPLTADL
;
A
#
# COMPACT_ATOMS: atom_id res chain seq x y z
N MET A 1 -11.77 -11.48 9.77
CA MET A 1 -11.28 -10.32 8.98
C MET A 1 -9.78 -10.50 8.74
N ASN A 2 -9.27 -10.29 7.53
CA ASN A 2 -7.83 -10.43 7.26
C ASN A 2 -7.11 -9.10 7.55
N HIS A 3 -6.47 -9.01 8.72
CA HIS A 3 -5.78 -7.82 9.24
C HIS A 3 -4.38 -7.60 8.59
N SER A 4 -4.27 -7.74 7.27
CA SER A 4 -3.02 -7.45 6.55
C SER A 4 -2.86 -5.95 6.31
N CYS A 5 -1.63 -5.44 6.43
CA CYS A 5 -1.23 -4.09 6.04
C CYS A 5 -1.59 -3.75 4.57
N THR A 6 -1.75 -4.76 3.70
CA THR A 6 -2.21 -4.56 2.32
C THR A 6 -3.71 -4.25 2.21
N SER A 7 -4.52 -4.44 3.27
CA SER A 7 -5.97 -4.28 3.22
C SER A 7 -6.45 -2.84 3.41
N GLY A 8 -5.60 -1.95 3.94
CA GLY A 8 -6.00 -0.57 4.30
C GLY A 8 -6.61 0.21 3.14
N SER A 9 -5.92 0.28 2.00
CA SER A 9 -6.41 1.00 0.81
C SER A 9 -7.70 0.39 0.24
N LYS A 10 -7.88 -0.93 0.37
CA LYS A 10 -9.11 -1.63 -0.05
C LYS A 10 -10.29 -1.26 0.86
N HIS A 11 -10.07 -1.16 2.16
CA HIS A 11 -11.12 -0.74 3.09
C HIS A 11 -11.54 0.71 2.81
N LEU A 12 -10.57 1.61 2.66
CA LEU A 12 -10.84 3.01 2.31
C LEU A 12 -11.61 3.12 0.97
N TRP A 13 -11.25 2.32 -0.03
CA TRP A 13 -11.98 2.24 -1.29
C TRP A 13 -13.45 1.86 -1.08
N ASN A 14 -13.72 0.85 -0.26
CA ASN A 14 -15.08 0.41 0.03
C ASN A 14 -15.87 1.50 0.76
N VAL A 15 -15.25 2.24 1.68
CA VAL A 15 -15.88 3.37 2.37
C VAL A 15 -16.27 4.46 1.37
N ILE A 16 -15.39 4.85 0.44
CA ILE A 16 -15.71 5.82 -0.63
C ILE A 16 -16.82 5.31 -1.53
N LYS A 17 -16.77 4.02 -1.92
CA LYS A 17 -17.80 3.43 -2.77
C LYS A 17 -19.18 3.49 -2.09
N ASN A 18 -19.22 3.19 -0.80
CA ASN A 18 -20.45 3.23 -0.02
C ASN A 18 -20.93 4.66 0.23
N SER A 19 -20.02 5.63 0.42
CA SER A 19 -20.40 7.03 0.64
C SER A 19 -21.12 7.65 -0.56
N ARG A 20 -20.94 7.10 -1.77
CA ARG A 20 -21.65 7.56 -2.99
C ARG A 20 -23.17 7.45 -2.89
N PHE A 21 -23.68 6.49 -2.13
CA PHE A 21 -25.11 6.26 -1.96
C PHE A 21 -25.75 7.15 -0.90
N LEU A 22 -24.96 7.93 -0.16
CA LEU A 22 -25.47 8.89 0.81
C LEU A 22 -26.13 10.09 0.12
N SER A 23 -27.08 10.73 0.81
CA SER A 23 -27.61 12.04 0.40
C SER A 23 -26.52 13.11 0.45
N ASP A 24 -26.71 14.19 -0.30
CA ASP A 24 -25.69 15.24 -0.41
C ASP A 24 -25.40 15.93 0.93
N ASP A 25 -26.40 16.05 1.81
CA ASP A 25 -26.20 16.60 3.16
C ASP A 25 -25.36 15.69 4.05
N LEU A 26 -25.54 14.37 3.95
CA LEU A 26 -24.69 13.41 4.66
C LEU A 26 -23.27 13.37 4.08
N LYS A 27 -23.12 13.49 2.75
CA LYS A 27 -21.80 13.57 2.10
C LYS A 27 -21.00 14.78 2.59
N LYS A 28 -21.63 15.94 2.79
CA LYS A 28 -20.97 17.14 3.36
C LYS A 28 -20.33 16.88 4.72
N VAL A 29 -20.89 15.97 5.52
CA VAL A 29 -20.34 15.59 6.84
C VAL A 29 -19.30 14.47 6.72
N VAL A 30 -19.58 13.45 5.91
CA VAL A 30 -18.78 12.23 5.82
C VAL A 30 -17.51 12.41 4.97
N ASP A 31 -17.59 13.08 3.83
CA ASP A 31 -16.44 13.23 2.91
C ASP A 31 -15.24 13.96 3.54
N PRO A 32 -15.42 15.01 4.37
CA PRO A 32 -14.31 15.59 5.13
C PRO A 32 -13.71 14.64 6.16
N VAL A 33 -14.51 13.78 6.79
CA VAL A 33 -14.02 12.75 7.73
C VAL A 33 -13.19 11.70 6.99
N ILE A 34 -13.69 11.21 5.85
CA ILE A 34 -12.94 10.28 4.99
C ILE A 34 -11.63 10.94 4.55
N SER A 35 -11.69 12.18 4.06
CA SER A 35 -10.53 12.93 3.53
C SER A 35 -9.42 13.13 4.56
N ARG A 36 -9.78 13.34 5.83
CA ARG A 36 -8.79 13.47 6.93
C ARG A 36 -8.11 12.14 7.28
N ASN A 37 -8.75 11.01 6.97
CA ASN A 37 -8.27 9.67 7.29
C ASN A 37 -7.67 8.94 6.07
N THR A 38 -7.33 9.64 4.99
CA THR A 38 -6.82 9.05 3.73
C THR A 38 -5.36 8.59 3.78
N PHE A 39 -4.78 8.38 4.98
CA PHE A 39 -3.44 7.80 5.13
C PHE A 39 -3.29 6.48 4.35
N MET A 40 -4.34 5.67 4.35
CA MET A 40 -4.39 4.40 3.63
C MET A 40 -4.40 4.56 2.10
N ALA A 41 -4.67 5.76 1.57
CA ALA A 41 -4.63 6.07 0.14
C ALA A 41 -3.27 6.66 -0.31
N HIS A 42 -2.27 6.71 0.58
CA HIS A 42 -0.92 7.10 0.19
C HIS A 42 -0.38 6.19 -0.92
N LEU A 43 0.39 6.75 -1.86
CA LEU A 43 0.81 6.01 -3.05
C LEU A 43 1.66 4.78 -2.70
N GLU A 44 2.48 4.85 -1.65
CA GLU A 44 3.22 3.67 -1.17
C GLU A 44 2.28 2.53 -0.71
N ASN A 45 1.23 2.85 0.05
CA ASN A 45 0.24 1.86 0.52
C ASN A 45 -0.55 1.28 -0.66
N LEU A 46 -0.88 2.13 -1.64
CA LEU A 46 -1.54 1.70 -2.87
C LEU A 46 -0.63 0.76 -3.68
N LEU A 47 0.66 1.06 -3.80
CA LEU A 47 1.66 0.18 -4.44
C LEU A 47 1.75 -1.19 -3.76
N LEU A 48 1.77 -1.23 -2.43
CA LEU A 48 1.79 -2.49 -1.67
C LEU A 48 0.52 -3.32 -1.89
N ARG A 49 -0.66 -2.68 -1.86
CA ARG A 49 -1.92 -3.37 -2.17
C ARG A 49 -1.89 -3.97 -3.57
N MET A 50 -1.35 -3.22 -4.53
CA MET A 50 -1.31 -3.59 -5.93
C MET A 50 -0.43 -4.81 -6.21
N LEU A 51 0.70 -4.92 -5.50
CA LEU A 51 1.54 -6.13 -5.53
C LEU A 51 0.80 -7.38 -5.03
N ALA A 52 -0.20 -7.21 -4.15
CA ALA A 52 -1.01 -8.29 -3.60
C ALA A 52 -2.31 -8.57 -4.39
N VAL A 53 -2.52 -7.94 -5.54
CA VAL A 53 -3.70 -8.13 -6.39
C VAL A 53 -3.45 -9.24 -7.41
N GLU A 54 -4.48 -10.04 -7.71
CA GLU A 54 -4.39 -11.20 -8.60
C GLU A 54 -4.23 -10.86 -10.09
N ARG A 55 -4.67 -9.66 -10.50
CA ARG A 55 -4.60 -9.20 -11.90
C ARG A 55 -3.15 -8.90 -12.33
N GLN A 56 -2.61 -9.72 -13.23
CA GLN A 56 -1.21 -9.65 -13.68
C GLN A 56 -0.84 -8.31 -14.33
N HIS A 57 -1.64 -7.82 -15.29
CA HIS A 57 -1.39 -6.54 -15.98
C HIS A 57 -1.25 -5.37 -15.00
N MET A 58 -2.04 -5.39 -13.92
CA MET A 58 -1.92 -4.39 -12.88
C MET A 58 -0.59 -4.56 -12.15
N ARG A 59 -0.29 -5.75 -11.61
CA ARG A 59 0.98 -6.01 -10.90
C ARG A 59 2.19 -5.52 -11.70
N GLU A 60 2.27 -5.85 -12.98
CA GLU A 60 3.37 -5.43 -13.87
C GLU A 60 3.52 -3.91 -13.96
N LEU A 61 2.41 -3.18 -14.13
CA LEU A 61 2.40 -1.72 -14.14
C LEU A 61 2.98 -1.14 -12.84
N PHE A 62 2.66 -1.73 -11.69
CA PHE A 62 3.14 -1.24 -10.40
C PHE A 62 4.57 -1.65 -10.07
N VAL A 63 5.02 -2.84 -10.49
CA VAL A 63 6.44 -3.20 -10.43
C VAL A 63 7.27 -2.19 -11.21
N ARG A 64 6.84 -1.82 -12.43
CA ARG A 64 7.50 -0.77 -13.22
C ARG A 64 7.54 0.57 -12.48
N ARG A 65 6.46 0.96 -11.78
CA ARG A 65 6.42 2.19 -10.98
C ARG A 65 7.37 2.15 -9.78
N ILE A 66 7.46 1.03 -9.08
CA ILE A 66 8.41 0.83 -7.96
C ILE A 66 9.85 0.94 -8.46
N ILE A 67 10.18 0.25 -9.57
CA ILE A 67 11.52 0.33 -10.18
C ILE A 67 11.84 1.77 -10.60
N LYS A 68 10.87 2.50 -11.16
CA LYS A 68 11.04 3.92 -11.49
C LYS A 68 11.29 4.77 -10.23
N ALA A 69 10.48 4.58 -9.19
CA ALA A 69 10.60 5.29 -7.92
C ALA A 69 11.97 5.08 -7.25
N ARG A 70 12.49 3.85 -7.29
CA ARG A 70 13.87 3.50 -6.86
C ARG A 70 14.94 4.28 -7.59
N ARG A 71 14.80 4.42 -8.90
CA ARG A 71 15.80 5.08 -9.74
C ARG A 71 15.79 6.59 -9.53
N SER A 72 14.64 7.15 -9.17
CA SER A 72 14.47 8.57 -8.89
C SER A 72 14.81 8.99 -7.46
N SER A 73 15.08 8.06 -6.54
CA SER A 73 15.52 8.42 -5.19
C SER A 73 17.02 8.73 -5.21
N SER A 74 17.38 9.99 -5.39
CA SER A 74 18.65 10.49 -4.85
C SER A 74 18.62 10.32 -3.32
N THR A 75 19.76 10.01 -2.69
CA THR A 75 19.98 9.91 -1.23
C THR A 75 18.95 10.70 -0.41
N VAL A 76 17.97 9.98 0.16
CA VAL A 76 16.66 10.55 0.50
C VAL A 76 16.71 11.37 1.79
N GLU A 77 16.46 12.67 1.66
CA GLU A 77 15.88 13.49 2.74
C GLU A 77 14.62 12.79 3.30
N ARG A 78 14.48 12.75 4.62
CA ARG A 78 13.32 12.22 5.38
C ARG A 78 12.01 12.20 4.58
N ARG A 79 11.46 11.00 4.30
CA ARG A 79 10.18 10.81 3.59
C ARG A 79 9.08 11.70 4.21
N ARG A 80 8.59 12.70 3.48
CA ARG A 80 7.52 13.59 3.95
C ARG A 80 6.17 12.94 3.72
N PHE A 81 5.46 12.62 4.79
CA PHE A 81 4.10 12.13 4.69
C PHE A 81 3.15 13.28 4.35
N VAL A 82 2.53 13.22 3.16
CA VAL A 82 1.53 14.20 2.71
C VAL A 82 0.19 13.49 2.54
N VAL A 83 -0.85 14.01 3.18
CA VAL A 83 -2.22 13.48 3.05
C VAL A 83 -2.68 13.64 1.60
N PRO A 84 -2.97 12.53 0.88
CA PRO A 84 -3.36 12.62 -0.52
C PRO A 84 -4.77 13.19 -0.66
N LYS A 85 -4.95 14.06 -1.67
CA LYS A 85 -6.28 14.51 -2.09
C LYS A 85 -7.02 13.36 -2.76
N LEU A 86 -8.18 13.01 -2.21
CA LEU A 86 -9.00 11.90 -2.67
C LEU A 86 -9.88 12.28 -3.86
N ASN A 87 -10.07 11.33 -4.75
CA ASN A 87 -11.03 11.40 -5.84
C ASN A 87 -12.26 10.53 -5.49
N PHE A 88 -13.28 11.17 -4.93
CA PHE A 88 -14.55 10.49 -4.57
C PHE A 88 -15.30 9.92 -5.79
N LYS A 89 -15.01 10.40 -7.00
CA LYS A 89 -15.61 9.95 -8.27
C LYS A 89 -14.83 8.82 -8.96
N ALA A 90 -13.70 8.37 -8.40
CA ALA A 90 -12.86 7.33 -9.00
C ALA A 90 -13.67 6.07 -9.34
N ASN A 91 -13.50 5.44 -10.50
CA ASN A 91 -14.20 4.17 -10.77
C ASN A 91 -13.43 2.96 -10.28
N GLN A 92 -12.10 3.09 -10.21
CA GLN A 92 -11.20 2.06 -9.73
C GLN A 92 -10.39 2.57 -8.54
N TYR A 93 -9.96 1.66 -7.67
CA TYR A 93 -9.16 2.00 -6.50
C TYR A 93 -7.82 2.66 -6.85
N ILE A 94 -7.28 2.39 -8.05
CA ILE A 94 -6.07 3.08 -8.53
C ILE A 94 -6.29 4.56 -8.74
N ASP A 95 -7.52 4.98 -9.05
CA ASP A 95 -7.84 6.36 -9.37
C ASP A 95 -8.31 7.14 -8.13
N MET A 96 -8.29 6.51 -6.95
CA MET A 96 -8.64 7.14 -5.67
C MET A 96 -7.76 8.34 -5.33
N THR A 97 -6.51 8.32 -5.79
CA THR A 97 -5.53 9.37 -5.53
C THR A 97 -4.97 9.90 -6.84
N TYR A 98 -4.73 11.20 -6.91
CA TYR A 98 -4.10 11.83 -8.07
C TYR A 98 -2.60 11.55 -8.10
N TRP A 99 -2.18 10.53 -8.86
CA TRP A 99 -0.78 10.09 -8.96
C TRP A 99 0.21 11.19 -9.34
N PHE A 100 -0.21 12.16 -10.15
CA PHE A 100 0.63 13.28 -10.61
C PHE A 100 0.80 14.38 -9.55
N LYS A 101 0.01 14.36 -8.47
CA LYS A 101 0.08 15.34 -7.38
C LYS A 101 0.85 14.84 -6.16
N CYS A 102 1.35 13.61 -6.19
CA CYS A 102 2.04 13.00 -5.06
C CYS A 102 3.37 12.44 -5.51
N ASN A 103 4.43 12.69 -4.74
CA ASN A 103 5.73 12.09 -5.00
C ASN A 103 5.64 10.58 -4.76
N VAL A 104 5.99 9.80 -5.78
CA VAL A 104 6.05 8.35 -5.70
C VAL A 104 7.43 7.96 -5.22
N THR A 105 7.53 7.58 -3.95
CA THR A 105 8.72 6.97 -3.36
C THR A 105 8.58 5.46 -3.36
N GLU A 106 9.72 4.76 -3.30
CA GLU A 106 9.69 3.31 -3.09
C GLU A 106 9.12 3.00 -1.70
N PRO A 107 8.11 2.10 -1.59
CA PRO A 107 7.65 1.61 -0.31
C PRO A 107 8.79 0.95 0.50
N PRO A 108 8.96 1.24 1.79
CA PRO A 108 10.02 0.64 2.62
C PRO A 108 10.02 -0.90 2.58
N LEU A 109 8.83 -1.51 2.50
CA LEU A 109 8.67 -2.97 2.44
C LEU A 109 9.22 -3.59 1.14
N THR A 110 9.48 -2.79 0.11
CA THR A 110 10.10 -3.28 -1.12
C THR A 110 11.58 -2.99 -1.19
N GLU A 111 12.15 -2.12 -0.36
CA GLU A 111 13.53 -1.61 -0.43
C GLU A 111 14.59 -2.71 -0.60
N HIS A 112 14.49 -3.78 0.19
CA HIS A 112 15.45 -4.91 0.17
C HIS A 112 15.15 -5.99 -0.90
N ARG A 113 14.11 -5.82 -1.72
CA ARG A 113 13.74 -6.82 -2.73
C ARG A 113 14.58 -6.70 -4.02
N PRO A 114 14.87 -7.82 -4.72
CA PRO A 114 15.63 -7.80 -5.97
C PRO A 114 15.04 -6.83 -6.99
N LYS A 115 15.90 -6.19 -7.80
CA LYS A 115 15.51 -5.26 -8.88
C LYS A 115 14.85 -5.96 -10.08
N SER A 116 14.52 -7.25 -9.96
CA SER A 116 13.96 -8.05 -11.05
C SER A 116 12.50 -7.67 -11.33
N PRO A 117 12.01 -7.84 -12.58
CA PRO A 117 10.63 -7.52 -12.96
C PRO A 117 9.58 -8.38 -12.24
N CYS A 118 10.00 -9.45 -11.58
CA CYS A 118 9.13 -10.41 -10.90
C CYS A 118 9.23 -10.22 -9.38
N LEU A 119 8.61 -9.15 -8.87
CA LEU A 119 8.35 -9.07 -7.43
C LEU A 119 7.30 -10.13 -7.09
N MET A 120 7.70 -11.20 -6.41
CA MET A 120 6.77 -12.24 -5.94
C MET A 120 5.64 -11.59 -5.14
N PRO A 121 4.38 -12.04 -5.32
CA PRO A 121 3.23 -11.51 -4.58
C PRO A 121 3.51 -11.46 -3.08
N LEU A 122 3.23 -10.32 -2.43
CA LEU A 122 3.43 -10.17 -0.98
C LEU A 122 2.63 -11.20 -0.17
N ARG A 123 1.52 -11.72 -0.73
CA ARG A 123 0.70 -12.79 -0.14
C ARG A 123 1.39 -14.15 -0.03
N GLN A 124 2.46 -14.38 -0.81
CA GLN A 124 3.23 -15.62 -0.81
C GLN A 124 4.50 -15.53 0.04
N GLN A 125 4.66 -14.47 0.85
CA GLN A 125 5.67 -14.48 1.90
C GLN A 125 5.26 -15.55 2.92
N THR A 126 5.91 -16.72 2.86
CA THR A 126 5.97 -17.62 4.00
C THR A 126 6.46 -16.84 5.22
N PRO A 127 6.00 -17.18 6.45
CA PRO A 127 6.61 -16.60 7.63
C PRO A 127 8.11 -16.87 7.55
N LEU A 128 8.92 -15.85 7.84
CA LEU A 128 10.29 -16.08 8.27
C LEU A 128 10.16 -16.97 9.52
N THR A 129 10.26 -18.29 9.34
CA THR A 129 10.55 -19.19 10.45
C THR A 129 11.90 -18.73 10.95
N ALA A 130 11.85 -17.96 12.04
CA ALA A 130 13.01 -17.71 12.85
C ALA A 130 13.60 -19.08 13.16
N ASP A 131 14.82 -19.28 12.69
CA ASP A 131 15.71 -20.33 13.12
C ASP A 131 16.00 -20.07 14.61
N LEU A 132 15.05 -20.45 15.48
CA LEU A 132 15.26 -20.57 16.91
C LEU A 132 15.55 -22.05 17.17
N THR A 133 16.67 -22.51 16.63
CA THR A 133 17.31 -23.71 17.15
C THR A 133 17.88 -23.33 18.52
N VAL A 134 17.08 -23.51 19.57
CA VAL A 134 17.51 -23.40 20.98
C VAL A 134 18.56 -24.50 21.20
N PRO A 135 19.81 -24.18 21.61
CA PRO A 135 20.78 -25.22 21.92
C PRO A 135 20.32 -25.99 23.17
N PRO A 136 20.50 -27.33 23.22
CA PRO A 136 20.06 -28.12 24.35
C PRO A 136 20.86 -27.76 25.60
N LEU A 137 20.17 -27.56 26.72
CA LEU A 137 20.76 -27.47 28.05
C LEU A 137 21.46 -28.80 28.37
N THR A 138 22.78 -28.77 28.52
CA THR A 138 23.55 -29.84 29.16
C THR A 138 23.13 -29.93 30.62
N ALA A 139 22.56 -31.07 31.01
CA ALA A 139 22.40 -31.42 32.42
C ALA A 139 23.69 -32.11 32.87
N ASP A 140 24.50 -31.40 33.63
CA ASP A 140 25.54 -31.99 34.48
C ASP A 140 24.85 -32.63 35.70
N LEU A 141 24.99 -33.95 35.85
CA LEU A 141 25.14 -34.69 37.12
C LEU A 141 25.76 -36.06 36.83
#